data_AF-A0A7V3VT60-F1
#
_entry.id   AF-A0A7V3VT60-F1
#
_cell.length_a   1.000
_cell.length_b   1.000
_cell.length_c   1.000
_cell.angle_alpha   90.00
_cell.angle_beta   90.00
_cell.angle_gamma   90.00
#
_symmetry.space_group_name_H-M   'P 1'
#
loop_
_entity.id
_entity.type
_entity.pdbx_description
1 polymer ?
#
loop_
_entity_poly.entity_id
_entity_poly.type
_entity_poly.pdbx_seq_one_letter_code
_entity_poly.pdbx_strand_id
1 'polypeptide(L)'
;MNINNAFIEKTGGVFDLFKEKLIQFGIKIYTSEDFNNAFDLIPEISKAGGSDFKGIDLVALELPREFPKLEESMILNSLEPWKLASIYACIKNYRNSVIVVDTDDFSRIISSLDECGDITLQDRRMLSLKALYRVLRLNSLIHKDMSELFASEKFETLILEEIIPLMYGENPHQLAYLAKLAKSHAFFDFMSGEHLVGLSYNNIIDVHLALTTLKYLSDDFVVRVHHGTIVEARTGDFDFKGARGVVAAAFVNDELLKALEGNDLDVLILPGSKEVQTLKVRRFIEFKGIPSVNVEKEYRFLDGNFLIQTPDDISNMRFFSEENDVQYRFANAIVSLSRSMACCIFKDYGLISIGSGQPEQIDALEIAIRQSNRKSKDVRDSICAFDGPVRDEEVVQTLIKAGVKIVIEPGGVKEDRIVRKELEDSGIELVFSGKRRYKH
;
A
#
# COMPACT_ATOMS: atom_id res chain seq x y z
N MET A 1 13.69 -16.72 -35.50
CA MET A 1 14.75 -15.91 -36.11
C MET A 1 15.99 -16.20 -35.30
N ASN A 2 16.89 -17.05 -35.80
CA ASN A 2 18.03 -17.49 -35.00
C ASN A 2 18.89 -16.30 -34.59
N ILE A 3 19.25 -16.25 -33.32
CA ILE A 3 20.19 -15.25 -32.79
C ILE A 3 21.58 -15.69 -33.21
N ASN A 4 22.25 -14.89 -34.04
CA ASN A 4 23.59 -15.16 -34.52
C ASN A 4 24.59 -14.09 -34.06
N ASN A 5 24.11 -12.88 -33.80
CA ASN A 5 24.92 -11.74 -33.40
C ASN A 5 24.33 -11.10 -32.14
N ALA A 6 25.13 -10.96 -31.09
CA ALA A 6 24.73 -10.30 -29.85
C ALA A 6 25.68 -9.14 -29.51
N PHE A 7 25.14 -7.97 -29.19
CA PHE A 7 25.87 -6.88 -28.57
C PHE A 7 25.72 -6.97 -27.05
N ILE A 8 26.84 -6.85 -26.33
CA ILE A 8 26.88 -6.79 -24.87
C ILE A 8 27.69 -5.56 -24.48
N GLU A 9 27.05 -4.63 -23.77
CA GLU A 9 27.65 -3.34 -23.42
C GLU A 9 28.91 -3.45 -22.57
N LYS A 10 28.86 -4.29 -21.52
CA LYS A 10 29.89 -4.38 -20.48
C LYS A 10 30.55 -5.75 -20.44
N THR A 11 31.78 -5.74 -19.95
CA THR A 11 32.52 -6.91 -19.49
C THR A 11 32.57 -6.90 -17.96
N GLY A 12 32.52 -8.07 -17.33
CA GLY A 12 32.55 -8.23 -15.88
C GLY A 12 31.34 -8.98 -15.28
N GLY A 13 31.64 -9.91 -14.36
CA GLY A 13 30.65 -10.54 -13.49
C GLY A 13 29.61 -11.37 -14.25
N VAL A 14 28.33 -11.10 -14.02
CA VAL A 14 27.21 -11.88 -14.60
C VAL A 14 27.16 -11.73 -16.14
N PHE A 15 27.65 -10.61 -16.68
CA PHE A 15 27.72 -10.40 -18.14
C PHE A 15 28.74 -11.32 -18.81
N ASP A 16 29.87 -11.63 -18.17
CA ASP A 16 30.87 -12.54 -18.73
C ASP A 16 30.33 -13.97 -18.82
N LEU A 17 29.66 -14.43 -17.75
CA LEU A 17 29.00 -15.75 -17.74
C LEU A 17 27.93 -15.84 -18.83
N PHE A 18 27.13 -14.79 -19.00
CA PHE A 18 26.13 -14.73 -20.05
C PHE A 18 26.76 -14.77 -21.44
N LYS A 19 27.83 -13.99 -21.65
CA LYS A 19 28.63 -13.99 -22.89
C LYS A 19 29.18 -15.37 -23.22
N GLU A 20 29.82 -16.04 -22.26
CA GLU A 20 30.37 -17.38 -22.44
C GLU A 20 29.28 -18.38 -22.84
N LYS A 21 28.09 -18.29 -22.22
CA LYS A 21 26.95 -19.13 -22.58
C LYS A 21 26.46 -18.86 -24.00
N LEU A 22 26.30 -17.60 -24.41
CA LEU A 22 25.90 -17.27 -25.78
C LEU A 22 26.92 -17.80 -26.82
N ILE A 23 28.22 -17.75 -26.52
CA ILE A 23 29.27 -18.31 -27.38
C ILE A 23 29.11 -19.83 -27.54
N GLN A 24 28.68 -20.55 -26.49
CA GLN A 24 28.43 -22.00 -26.58
C GLN A 24 27.30 -22.34 -27.57
N PHE A 25 26.35 -21.43 -27.79
CA PHE A 25 25.32 -21.57 -28.83
C PHE A 25 25.78 -21.12 -30.23
N GLY A 26 27.06 -20.75 -30.40
CA GLY A 26 27.59 -20.27 -31.67
C GLY A 26 27.24 -18.81 -31.99
N ILE A 27 26.79 -18.04 -31.00
CA ILE A 27 26.43 -16.63 -31.17
C ILE A 27 27.71 -15.78 -31.16
N LYS A 28 27.89 -14.96 -32.20
CA LYS A 28 28.98 -13.99 -32.29
C LYS A 28 28.70 -12.81 -31.37
N ILE A 29 29.66 -12.48 -30.52
CA ILE A 29 29.55 -11.39 -29.55
C ILE A 29 30.27 -10.14 -30.07
N TYR A 30 29.61 -9.00 -29.92
CA TYR A 30 30.14 -7.67 -30.12
C TYR A 30 30.06 -6.89 -28.79
N THR A 31 30.99 -5.99 -28.59
CA THR A 31 31.14 -5.14 -27.40
C THR A 31 31.38 -3.69 -27.84
N SER A 32 31.34 -2.76 -26.90
CA SER A 32 31.61 -1.34 -27.19
C SER A 32 32.99 -1.12 -27.87
N GLU A 33 33.99 -1.95 -27.54
CA GLU A 33 35.33 -1.89 -28.16
C GLU A 33 35.31 -2.18 -29.66
N ASP A 34 34.45 -3.09 -30.11
CA ASP A 34 34.30 -3.45 -31.53
C ASP A 34 33.78 -2.28 -32.38
N PHE A 35 33.20 -1.25 -31.75
CA PHE A 35 32.65 -0.07 -32.40
C PHE A 35 33.46 1.22 -32.19
N ASN A 36 34.53 1.19 -31.39
CA ASN A 36 35.37 2.38 -31.14
C ASN A 36 36.06 2.91 -32.41
N ASN A 37 36.27 2.06 -33.42
CA ASN A 37 36.82 2.43 -34.73
C ASN A 37 35.72 2.48 -35.82
N ALA A 38 34.50 2.90 -35.47
CA ALA A 38 33.36 2.95 -36.41
C ALA A 38 33.63 3.78 -37.68
N PHE A 39 34.60 4.70 -37.68
CA PHE A 39 35.00 5.44 -38.89
C PHE A 39 35.73 4.58 -39.93
N ASP A 40 36.41 3.51 -39.53
CA ASP A 40 36.96 2.50 -40.45
C ASP A 40 35.89 1.53 -40.97
N LEU A 41 34.75 1.46 -40.28
CA LEU A 41 33.56 0.73 -40.71
C LEU A 41 32.69 1.53 -41.69
N ILE A 42 32.89 2.85 -41.86
CA ILE A 42 32.05 3.71 -42.74
C ILE A 42 32.03 3.26 -44.22
N PRO A 43 33.13 2.76 -44.84
CA PRO A 43 33.06 2.26 -46.22
C PRO A 43 32.20 1.00 -46.36
N GLU A 44 32.13 0.17 -45.31
CA GLU A 44 31.32 -1.06 -45.27
C GLU A 44 29.87 -0.78 -44.82
N ILE A 45 29.67 0.19 -43.92
CA ILE A 45 28.34 0.65 -43.46
C ILE A 45 27.67 1.54 -44.52
N SER A 46 28.43 2.27 -45.34
CA SER A 46 27.93 2.91 -46.57
C SER A 46 27.33 1.89 -47.55
N LYS A 47 27.78 0.62 -47.50
CA LYS A 47 27.20 -0.51 -48.23
C LYS A 47 26.11 -1.22 -47.43
N ALA A 48 25.79 -0.84 -46.18
CA ALA A 48 24.83 -1.51 -45.30
C ALA A 48 23.34 -1.23 -45.59
N GLY A 49 23.04 -0.72 -46.79
CA GLY A 49 21.77 -1.02 -47.46
C GLY A 49 21.80 -2.35 -48.25
N GLY A 50 22.94 -3.03 -48.30
CA GLY A 50 23.21 -4.28 -49.01
C GLY A 50 23.44 -5.47 -48.07
N SER A 51 23.41 -6.66 -48.66
CA SER A 51 23.37 -8.01 -48.05
C SER A 51 24.44 -8.38 -47.01
N ASP A 52 25.43 -7.51 -46.77
CA ASP A 52 26.69 -7.90 -46.14
C ASP A 52 26.80 -7.49 -44.65
N PHE A 53 26.00 -6.50 -44.19
CA PHE A 53 25.90 -6.19 -42.76
C PHE A 53 24.93 -7.16 -42.09
N LYS A 54 25.48 -8.14 -41.36
CA LYS A 54 24.67 -9.00 -40.49
C LYS A 54 24.28 -8.19 -39.26
N GLY A 55 22.99 -7.83 -39.18
CA GLY A 55 22.44 -7.04 -38.08
C GLY A 55 22.68 -7.67 -36.70
N ILE A 56 22.45 -6.88 -35.64
CA ILE A 56 22.52 -7.35 -34.26
C ILE A 56 21.16 -7.93 -33.86
N ASP A 57 21.15 -9.20 -33.45
CA ASP A 57 19.96 -9.97 -33.16
C ASP A 57 19.58 -9.91 -31.67
N LEU A 58 20.57 -9.74 -30.79
CA LEU A 58 20.40 -9.54 -29.36
C LEU A 58 21.23 -8.35 -28.87
N VAL A 59 20.65 -7.49 -28.04
CA VAL A 59 21.33 -6.33 -27.44
C VAL A 59 21.13 -6.42 -25.93
N ALA A 60 22.20 -6.59 -25.19
CA ALA A 60 22.22 -6.58 -23.73
C ALA A 60 22.88 -5.30 -23.22
N LEU A 61 22.09 -4.45 -22.57
CA LEU A 61 22.49 -3.17 -22.01
C LEU A 61 22.28 -3.17 -20.49
N GLU A 62 23.06 -2.38 -19.78
CA GLU A 62 22.80 -2.08 -18.38
C GLU A 62 22.19 -0.68 -18.27
N LEU A 63 20.99 -0.62 -17.67
CA LEU A 63 20.37 0.63 -17.26
C LEU A 63 20.57 0.87 -15.77
N PRO A 64 20.91 2.11 -15.36
CA PRO A 64 21.10 2.44 -13.95
C PRO A 64 19.87 2.05 -13.11
N ARG A 65 20.14 1.45 -11.94
CA ARG A 65 19.10 1.01 -11.01
C ARG A 65 18.62 2.16 -10.12
N GLU A 66 19.51 3.07 -9.78
CA GLU A 66 19.25 4.26 -8.98
C GLU A 66 19.98 5.46 -9.59
N PHE A 67 19.34 6.63 -9.53
CA PHE A 67 20.03 7.90 -9.72
C PHE A 67 20.24 8.49 -8.33
N PRO A 68 21.48 8.69 -7.90
CA PRO A 68 21.69 9.50 -6.71
C PRO A 68 21.19 10.91 -7.04
N LYS A 69 20.48 11.56 -6.09
CA LYS A 69 20.13 12.99 -6.20
C LYS A 69 21.43 13.76 -6.35
N LEU A 70 21.71 14.31 -7.53
CA LEU A 70 23.03 14.86 -7.81
C LEU A 70 22.97 16.17 -8.59
N GLU A 71 24.07 16.91 -8.45
CA GLU A 71 24.40 18.09 -9.24
C GLU A 71 24.24 17.82 -10.74
N GLU A 72 23.84 18.86 -11.48
CA GLU A 72 23.58 18.84 -12.93
C GLU A 72 24.60 18.02 -13.74
N SER A 73 25.90 18.20 -13.45
CA SER A 73 27.00 17.54 -14.13
C SER A 73 26.90 16.01 -14.10
N MET A 74 26.44 15.44 -12.99
CA MET A 74 26.31 13.98 -12.86
C MET A 74 25.09 13.44 -13.60
N ILE A 75 23.98 14.19 -13.63
CA ILE A 75 22.81 13.81 -14.42
C ILE A 75 23.19 13.77 -15.89
N LEU A 76 23.80 14.85 -16.40
CA LEU A 76 24.18 14.96 -17.82
C LEU A 76 25.19 13.87 -18.23
N ASN A 77 26.19 13.58 -17.40
CA ASN A 77 27.15 12.51 -17.67
C ASN A 77 26.53 11.10 -17.61
N SER A 78 25.41 10.93 -16.92
CA SER A 78 24.69 9.65 -16.84
C SER A 78 23.71 9.44 -18.00
N LEU A 79 23.41 10.49 -18.78
CA LEU A 79 22.59 10.36 -19.97
C LEU A 79 23.41 9.78 -21.11
N GLU A 80 23.01 8.59 -21.57
CA GLU A 80 23.65 7.90 -22.69
C GLU A 80 22.65 7.80 -23.86
N PRO A 81 22.57 8.81 -24.76
CA PRO A 81 21.56 8.87 -25.82
C PRO A 81 21.57 7.64 -26.74
N TRP A 82 22.76 7.08 -26.98
CA TRP A 82 22.94 5.90 -27.83
C TRP A 82 22.24 4.65 -27.24
N LYS A 83 22.18 4.51 -25.91
CA LYS A 83 21.45 3.40 -25.26
C LYS A 83 19.96 3.51 -25.50
N LEU A 84 19.40 4.70 -25.29
CA LEU A 84 17.97 4.95 -25.51
C LEU A 84 17.60 4.71 -26.98
N ALA A 85 18.41 5.21 -27.91
CA ALA A 85 18.22 4.96 -29.34
C ALA A 85 18.25 3.46 -29.66
N SER A 86 19.21 2.72 -29.11
CA SER A 86 19.34 1.26 -29.30
C SER A 86 18.15 0.50 -28.73
N ILE A 87 17.68 0.87 -27.53
CA ILE A 87 16.49 0.29 -26.90
C ILE A 87 15.26 0.48 -27.80
N TYR A 88 15.00 1.70 -28.25
CA TYR A 88 13.85 1.97 -29.14
C TYR A 88 13.97 1.25 -30.49
N ALA A 89 15.17 1.16 -31.06
CA ALA A 89 15.41 0.40 -32.29
C ALA A 89 15.06 -1.09 -32.11
N CYS A 90 15.49 -1.70 -31.01
CA CYS A 90 15.18 -3.09 -30.69
C CYS A 90 13.69 -3.30 -30.39
N ILE A 91 13.05 -2.41 -29.62
CA ILE A 91 11.60 -2.47 -29.34
C ILE A 91 10.80 -2.40 -30.64
N LYS A 92 11.12 -1.45 -31.53
CA LYS A 92 10.47 -1.32 -32.84
C LYS A 92 10.65 -2.58 -33.69
N ASN A 93 11.81 -3.24 -33.55
CA ASN A 93 12.17 -4.43 -34.30
C ASN A 93 12.05 -5.74 -33.49
N TYR A 94 11.19 -5.80 -32.45
CA TYR A 94 11.12 -6.93 -31.50
C TYR A 94 10.91 -8.32 -32.14
N ARG A 95 10.39 -8.37 -33.38
CA ARG A 95 10.25 -9.62 -34.15
C ARG A 95 11.59 -10.17 -34.64
N ASN A 96 12.56 -9.30 -34.85
CA ASN A 96 13.87 -9.60 -35.40
C ASN A 96 15.02 -9.11 -34.51
N SER A 97 14.76 -8.71 -33.27
CA SER A 97 15.77 -8.27 -32.32
C SER A 97 15.30 -8.53 -30.90
N VAL A 98 16.23 -8.77 -29.99
CA VAL A 98 15.98 -9.01 -28.57
C VAL A 98 16.72 -7.98 -27.75
N ILE A 99 15.99 -7.17 -26.99
CA ILE A 99 16.58 -6.24 -26.03
C ILE A 99 16.59 -6.83 -24.64
N VAL A 100 17.69 -6.70 -23.91
CA VAL A 100 17.84 -7.14 -22.53
C VAL A 100 18.41 -5.97 -21.74
N VAL A 101 17.71 -5.51 -20.70
CA VAL A 101 18.10 -4.33 -19.92
C VAL A 101 18.29 -4.63 -18.43
N ASP A 102 18.21 -5.91 -18.05
CA ASP A 102 18.28 -6.37 -16.68
C ASP A 102 18.88 -7.77 -16.62
N THR A 103 19.85 -7.96 -15.73
CA THR A 103 20.63 -9.20 -15.60
C THR A 103 19.79 -10.39 -15.15
N ASP A 104 18.69 -10.13 -14.44
CA ASP A 104 17.79 -11.17 -13.93
C ASP A 104 17.14 -11.98 -15.07
N ASP A 105 17.06 -11.41 -16.27
CA ASP A 105 16.49 -12.08 -17.45
C ASP A 105 17.48 -13.01 -18.17
N PHE A 106 18.78 -12.98 -17.84
CA PHE A 106 19.79 -13.78 -18.54
C PHE A 106 19.52 -15.27 -18.43
N SER A 107 19.15 -15.74 -17.23
CA SER A 107 18.82 -17.15 -17.00
C SER A 107 17.69 -17.63 -17.91
N ARG A 108 16.61 -16.85 -17.99
CA ARG A 108 15.46 -17.11 -18.87
C ARG A 108 15.85 -17.14 -20.34
N ILE A 109 16.75 -16.26 -20.77
CA ILE A 109 17.22 -16.21 -22.16
C ILE A 109 18.02 -17.48 -22.50
N ILE A 110 18.94 -17.87 -21.63
CA ILE A 110 19.73 -19.09 -21.83
C ILE A 110 18.82 -20.31 -21.88
N SER A 111 17.85 -20.42 -20.96
CA SER A 111 16.86 -21.50 -20.98
C SER A 111 16.04 -21.52 -22.28
N SER A 112 15.62 -20.36 -22.79
CA SER A 112 14.90 -20.24 -24.06
C SER A 112 15.75 -20.76 -25.25
N LEU A 113 17.04 -20.41 -25.27
CA LEU A 113 17.99 -20.88 -26.28
C LEU A 113 18.25 -22.39 -26.19
N ASP A 114 18.41 -22.93 -24.98
CA ASP A 114 18.58 -24.38 -24.75
C ASP A 114 17.35 -25.17 -25.21
N GLU A 115 16.14 -24.71 -24.89
CA GLU A 115 14.90 -25.43 -25.18
C GLU A 115 14.44 -25.29 -26.63
N CYS A 116 14.54 -24.08 -27.20
CA CYS A 116 13.93 -23.75 -28.49
C CYS A 116 14.96 -23.49 -29.61
N GLY A 117 16.26 -23.38 -29.28
CA GLY A 117 17.29 -22.92 -30.21
C GLY A 117 17.17 -21.43 -30.58
N ASP A 118 16.24 -20.70 -29.96
CA ASP A 118 15.92 -19.30 -30.22
C ASP A 118 15.14 -18.71 -29.04
N ILE A 119 15.11 -17.38 -28.92
CA ILE A 119 14.24 -16.69 -27.98
C ILE A 119 12.83 -16.56 -28.58
N THR A 120 11.83 -17.06 -27.86
CA THR A 120 10.45 -17.10 -28.36
C THR A 120 9.90 -15.70 -28.65
N LEU A 121 9.00 -15.57 -29.63
CA LEU A 121 8.36 -14.29 -29.94
C LEU A 121 7.67 -13.66 -28.71
N GLN A 122 7.13 -14.50 -27.82
CA GLN A 122 6.50 -14.03 -26.60
C GLN A 122 7.53 -13.46 -25.61
N ASP A 123 8.67 -14.12 -25.42
CA ASP A 123 9.76 -13.59 -24.58
C ASP A 123 10.29 -12.26 -25.14
N ARG A 124 10.48 -12.16 -26.46
CA ARG A 124 10.91 -10.91 -27.11
C ARG A 124 9.95 -9.74 -26.86
N ARG A 125 8.64 -10.00 -26.90
CA ARG A 125 7.60 -9.01 -26.55
C ARG A 125 7.71 -8.60 -25.08
N MET A 126 7.83 -9.57 -24.17
CA MET A 126 7.94 -9.30 -22.73
C MET A 126 9.20 -8.49 -22.39
N LEU A 127 10.34 -8.85 -22.98
CA LEU A 127 11.60 -8.14 -22.83
C LEU A 127 11.52 -6.71 -23.39
N SER A 128 10.85 -6.52 -24.54
CA SER A 128 10.61 -5.19 -25.11
C SER A 128 9.72 -4.32 -24.21
N LEU A 129 8.66 -4.89 -23.63
CA LEU A 129 7.80 -4.19 -22.67
C LEU A 129 8.57 -3.82 -21.39
N LYS A 130 9.41 -4.73 -20.88
CA LYS A 130 10.28 -4.46 -19.73
C LYS A 130 11.25 -3.32 -20.03
N ALA A 131 11.88 -3.33 -21.21
CA ALA A 131 12.77 -2.25 -21.64
C ALA A 131 12.04 -0.90 -21.73
N LEU A 132 10.84 -0.87 -22.30
CA LEU A 132 10.03 0.34 -22.37
C LEU A 132 9.67 0.89 -20.98
N TYR A 133 9.28 0.01 -20.04
CA TYR A 133 9.00 0.41 -18.65
C TYR A 133 10.25 0.96 -17.95
N ARG A 134 11.42 0.35 -18.15
CA ARG A 134 12.69 0.84 -17.57
C ARG A 134 13.02 2.24 -18.10
N VAL A 135 12.83 2.49 -19.39
CA VAL A 135 12.99 3.84 -19.99
C VAL A 135 11.99 4.84 -19.44
N LEU A 136 10.70 4.46 -19.28
CA LEU A 136 9.68 5.31 -18.68
C LEU A 136 10.07 5.75 -17.26
N ARG A 137 10.49 4.79 -16.41
CA ARG A 137 10.91 5.07 -15.04
C ARG A 137 12.16 5.95 -15.01
N LEU A 138 13.17 5.61 -15.81
CA LEU A 138 14.39 6.38 -15.97
C LEU A 138 14.09 7.86 -16.31
N ASN A 139 13.33 8.09 -17.37
CA ASN A 139 12.98 9.44 -17.81
C ASN A 139 12.17 10.19 -16.76
N SER A 140 11.28 9.52 -16.01
CA SER A 140 10.50 10.16 -14.94
C SER A 140 11.37 10.68 -13.79
N LEU A 141 12.44 9.94 -13.44
CA LEU A 141 13.39 10.34 -12.39
C LEU A 141 14.26 11.51 -12.86
N ILE A 142 14.81 11.40 -14.07
CA ILE A 142 15.62 12.48 -14.68
C ILE A 142 14.79 13.76 -14.79
N HIS A 143 13.56 13.66 -15.31
CA HIS A 143 12.68 14.81 -15.46
C HIS A 143 12.40 15.46 -14.09
N LYS A 144 12.07 14.66 -13.07
CA LYS A 144 11.83 15.16 -11.71
C LYS A 144 13.01 15.98 -11.18
N ASP A 145 14.22 15.46 -11.26
CA ASP A 145 15.41 16.13 -10.73
C ASP A 145 15.81 17.34 -11.58
N MET A 146 15.80 17.23 -12.91
CA MET A 146 16.14 18.34 -13.81
C MET A 146 15.12 19.48 -13.74
N SER A 147 13.82 19.19 -13.63
CA SER A 147 12.80 20.23 -13.47
C SER A 147 12.99 21.01 -12.16
N GLU A 148 13.36 20.34 -11.08
CA GLU A 148 13.66 21.01 -9.81
C GLU A 148 14.93 21.85 -9.91
N LEU A 149 16.01 21.31 -10.52
CA LEU A 149 17.28 22.01 -10.67
C LEU A 149 17.21 23.21 -11.63
N PHE A 150 16.56 23.06 -12.79
CA PHE A 150 16.63 24.03 -13.88
C PHE A 150 15.50 25.06 -13.84
N ALA A 151 14.34 24.68 -13.29
CA ALA A 151 13.14 25.51 -13.30
C ALA A 151 12.50 25.67 -11.91
N SER A 152 13.05 25.05 -10.85
CA SER A 152 12.41 24.99 -9.52
C SER A 152 10.99 24.39 -9.56
N GLU A 153 10.68 23.62 -10.60
CA GLU A 153 9.41 22.95 -10.79
C GLU A 153 9.45 21.57 -10.12
N LYS A 154 8.44 21.25 -9.33
CA LYS A 154 8.37 19.98 -8.59
C LYS A 154 7.40 19.04 -9.27
N PHE A 155 7.94 18.03 -9.95
CA PHE A 155 7.14 16.98 -10.58
C PHE A 155 7.14 15.69 -9.75
N GLU A 156 6.03 14.97 -9.83
CA GLU A 156 5.91 13.60 -9.33
C GLU A 156 5.27 12.76 -10.43
N THR A 157 5.79 11.56 -10.67
CA THR A 157 5.23 10.63 -11.65
C THR A 157 4.77 9.38 -10.93
N LEU A 158 3.47 9.07 -11.04
CA LEU A 158 2.89 7.85 -10.50
C LEU A 158 2.71 6.84 -11.63
N ILE A 159 3.38 5.71 -11.54
CA ILE A 159 3.16 4.57 -12.45
C ILE A 159 2.36 3.54 -11.68
N LEU A 160 1.11 3.32 -12.09
CA LEU A 160 0.22 2.36 -11.44
C LEU A 160 0.20 1.05 -12.21
N GLU A 161 0.25 -0.07 -11.49
CA GLU A 161 -0.03 -1.40 -12.04
C GLU A 161 -1.38 -1.90 -11.53
N GLU A 162 -2.25 -2.29 -12.47
CA GLU A 162 -3.50 -2.97 -12.14
C GLU A 162 -3.18 -4.35 -11.58
N ILE A 163 -3.73 -4.65 -10.41
CA ILE A 163 -3.57 -5.93 -9.74
C ILE A 163 -4.70 -6.87 -10.14
N ILE A 164 -5.95 -6.42 -9.96
CA ILE A 164 -7.12 -7.24 -10.23
C ILE A 164 -8.38 -6.39 -10.42
N PRO A 165 -9.28 -6.75 -11.34
CA PRO A 165 -10.61 -6.15 -11.40
C PRO A 165 -11.42 -6.50 -10.13
N LEU A 166 -12.21 -5.55 -9.65
CA LEU A 166 -13.17 -5.73 -8.57
C LEU A 166 -14.57 -5.95 -9.16
N MET A 167 -15.51 -6.45 -8.36
CA MET A 167 -16.87 -6.72 -8.85
C MET A 167 -17.55 -5.47 -9.44
N TYR A 168 -17.38 -4.35 -8.77
CA TYR A 168 -17.85 -3.01 -9.12
C TYR A 168 -17.18 -2.00 -8.17
N GLY A 169 -17.37 -0.70 -8.42
CA GLY A 169 -16.90 0.40 -7.57
C GLY A 169 -17.67 0.51 -6.26
N GLU A 170 -17.80 1.73 -5.71
CA GLU A 170 -18.65 1.93 -4.53
C GLU A 170 -20.11 1.52 -4.79
N ASN A 171 -20.55 1.67 -6.04
CA ASN A 171 -21.88 1.34 -6.52
C ASN A 171 -21.85 0.39 -7.73
N PRO A 172 -22.88 -0.46 -7.94
CA PRO A 172 -22.88 -1.49 -9.00
C PRO A 172 -22.68 -1.00 -10.44
N HIS A 173 -22.99 0.26 -10.73
CA HIS A 173 -22.85 0.84 -12.08
C HIS A 173 -21.43 1.36 -12.36
N GLN A 174 -20.55 1.39 -11.35
CA GLN A 174 -19.17 1.86 -11.47
C GLN A 174 -18.24 0.67 -11.70
N LEU A 175 -17.33 0.77 -12.67
CA LEU A 175 -16.24 -0.20 -12.85
C LEU A 175 -15.11 0.12 -11.87
N ALA A 176 -14.44 -0.91 -11.36
CA ALA A 176 -13.30 -0.73 -10.46
C ALA A 176 -12.27 -1.85 -10.59
N TYR A 177 -11.03 -1.50 -10.24
CA TYR A 177 -9.91 -2.41 -10.11
C TYR A 177 -9.05 -1.98 -8.91
N LEU A 178 -8.37 -2.93 -8.30
CA LEU A 178 -7.31 -2.65 -7.33
C LEU A 178 -6.01 -2.43 -8.11
N ALA A 179 -5.31 -1.34 -7.81
CA ALA A 179 -4.00 -1.04 -8.37
C ALA A 179 -2.99 -0.68 -7.28
N LYS A 180 -1.70 -0.76 -7.60
CA LYS A 180 -0.61 -0.31 -6.73
C LYS A 180 0.43 0.50 -7.49
N LEU A 181 1.32 1.16 -6.75
CA LEU A 181 2.51 1.76 -7.34
C LEU A 181 3.39 0.65 -7.92
N ALA A 182 3.70 0.78 -9.21
CA ALA A 182 4.36 -0.28 -9.96
C ALA A 182 5.71 -0.66 -9.33
N LYS A 183 5.90 -1.96 -9.10
CA LYS A 183 7.12 -2.53 -8.51
C LYS A 183 7.40 -2.06 -7.07
N SER A 184 6.42 -1.52 -6.35
CA SER A 184 6.50 -1.31 -4.91
C SER A 184 5.86 -2.47 -4.14
N HIS A 185 6.24 -2.61 -2.86
CA HIS A 185 5.47 -3.43 -1.93
C HIS A 185 4.22 -2.64 -1.51
N ALA A 186 3.05 -3.25 -1.60
CA ALA A 186 1.77 -2.62 -1.30
C ALA A 186 0.98 -3.41 -0.26
N PHE A 187 -0.02 -2.77 0.33
CA PHE A 187 -0.76 -3.32 1.46
C PHE A 187 -1.39 -4.68 1.15
N PHE A 188 -1.89 -4.88 -0.07
CA PHE A 188 -2.58 -6.12 -0.48
C PHE A 188 -1.66 -7.19 -1.07
N ASP A 189 -0.34 -6.97 -1.14
CA ASP A 189 0.59 -7.94 -1.75
C ASP A 189 0.74 -9.23 -0.92
N PHE A 190 0.36 -9.22 0.36
CA PHE A 190 0.32 -10.43 1.19
C PHE A 190 -0.84 -11.38 0.84
N MET A 191 -1.87 -10.88 0.16
CA MET A 191 -3.01 -11.70 -0.26
C MET A 191 -2.73 -12.32 -1.62
N SER A 192 -2.95 -13.62 -1.76
CA SER A 192 -2.93 -14.25 -3.07
C SER A 192 -4.04 -13.68 -3.96
N GLY A 193 -3.83 -13.69 -5.28
CA GLY A 193 -4.85 -13.26 -6.24
C GLY A 193 -6.16 -14.02 -6.05
N GLU A 194 -6.09 -15.31 -5.69
CA GLU A 194 -7.27 -16.13 -5.39
C GLU A 194 -8.12 -15.60 -4.25
N HIS A 195 -7.56 -14.90 -3.25
CA HIS A 195 -8.32 -14.28 -2.14
C HIS A 195 -8.93 -12.93 -2.53
N LEU A 196 -8.34 -12.21 -3.48
CA LEU A 196 -8.82 -10.91 -3.95
C LEU A 196 -9.94 -11.01 -5.00
N VAL A 197 -9.99 -12.10 -5.79
CA VAL A 197 -11.03 -12.31 -6.82
C VAL A 197 -12.44 -12.16 -6.22
N GLY A 198 -13.29 -11.38 -6.87
CA GLY A 198 -14.70 -11.26 -6.47
C GLY A 198 -14.95 -10.44 -5.20
N LEU A 199 -13.95 -9.73 -4.67
CA LEU A 199 -14.18 -8.69 -3.68
C LEU A 199 -14.77 -7.42 -4.34
N SER A 200 -15.67 -6.73 -3.63
CA SER A 200 -16.14 -5.40 -4.04
C SER A 200 -15.17 -4.31 -3.59
N TYR A 201 -15.29 -3.12 -4.18
CA TYR A 201 -14.56 -1.92 -3.74
C TYR A 201 -14.71 -1.65 -2.24
N ASN A 202 -15.93 -1.77 -1.70
CA ASN A 202 -16.20 -1.55 -0.29
C ASN A 202 -15.59 -2.65 0.60
N ASN A 203 -15.51 -3.90 0.12
CA ASN A 203 -14.80 -4.94 0.87
C ASN A 203 -13.31 -4.64 1.00
N ILE A 204 -12.67 -4.09 -0.05
CA ILE A 204 -11.25 -3.70 0.00
C ILE A 204 -11.03 -2.62 1.07
N ILE A 205 -11.91 -1.62 1.15
CA ILE A 205 -11.87 -0.58 2.20
C ILE A 205 -12.01 -1.20 3.59
N ASP A 206 -13.01 -2.07 3.78
CA ASP A 206 -13.31 -2.65 5.09
C ASP A 206 -12.18 -3.60 5.55
N VAL A 207 -11.62 -4.41 4.63
CA VAL A 207 -10.45 -5.27 4.89
C VAL A 207 -9.24 -4.43 5.30
N HIS A 208 -8.94 -3.36 4.56
CA HIS A 208 -7.83 -2.46 4.90
C HIS A 208 -8.01 -1.86 6.29
N LEU A 209 -9.21 -1.35 6.61
CA LEU A 209 -9.49 -0.75 7.90
C LEU A 209 -9.42 -1.77 9.05
N ALA A 210 -9.96 -2.98 8.87
CA ALA A 210 -9.95 -4.02 9.90
C ALA A 210 -8.51 -4.43 10.26
N LEU A 211 -7.70 -4.72 9.25
CA LEU A 211 -6.29 -5.12 9.43
C LEU A 211 -5.42 -3.97 9.94
N THR A 212 -5.66 -2.74 9.47
CA THR A 212 -4.97 -1.55 9.99
C THR A 212 -5.31 -1.31 11.46
N THR A 213 -6.55 -1.57 11.87
CA THR A 213 -6.98 -1.43 13.27
C THR A 213 -6.26 -2.45 14.16
N LEU A 214 -6.23 -3.73 13.74
CA LEU A 214 -5.49 -4.77 14.46
C LEU A 214 -4.02 -4.42 14.70
N LYS A 215 -3.38 -3.67 13.79
CA LYS A 215 -1.97 -3.23 13.91
C LYS A 215 -1.67 -2.46 15.19
N TYR A 216 -2.68 -1.78 15.73
CA TYR A 216 -2.53 -0.88 16.88
C TYR A 216 -3.21 -1.42 18.15
N LEU A 217 -3.70 -2.65 18.11
CA LEU A 217 -4.30 -3.37 19.23
C LEU A 217 -3.41 -4.54 19.67
N SER A 218 -3.73 -5.20 20.77
CA SER A 218 -3.07 -6.46 21.14
C SER A 218 -3.58 -7.63 20.30
N ASP A 219 -2.79 -8.71 20.23
CA ASP A 219 -3.05 -9.85 19.34
C ASP A 219 -4.34 -10.63 19.66
N ASP A 220 -4.93 -10.42 20.83
CA ASP A 220 -6.18 -11.03 21.30
C ASP A 220 -7.45 -10.24 20.94
N PHE A 221 -7.30 -9.15 20.16
CA PHE A 221 -8.44 -8.40 19.66
C PHE A 221 -9.09 -9.04 18.43
N VAL A 222 -10.42 -8.98 18.41
CA VAL A 222 -11.25 -9.20 17.22
C VAL A 222 -11.83 -7.86 16.80
N VAL A 223 -11.65 -7.51 15.52
CA VAL A 223 -12.15 -6.25 14.94
C VAL A 223 -13.21 -6.57 13.91
N ARG A 224 -14.33 -5.83 13.96
CA ARG A 224 -15.36 -5.83 12.93
C ARG A 224 -15.50 -4.44 12.31
N VAL A 225 -15.47 -4.41 10.99
CA VAL A 225 -15.69 -3.21 10.18
C VAL A 225 -16.92 -3.40 9.31
N HIS A 226 -17.73 -2.36 9.19
CA HIS A 226 -18.87 -2.35 8.28
C HIS A 226 -19.04 -0.95 7.71
N HIS A 227 -19.07 -0.84 6.38
CA HIS A 227 -19.24 0.44 5.67
C HIS A 227 -18.19 1.49 6.08
N GLY A 228 -16.93 1.09 6.11
CA GLY A 228 -15.79 1.96 6.43
C GLY A 228 -15.74 2.43 7.88
N THR A 229 -16.51 1.80 8.78
CA THR A 229 -16.58 2.16 10.21
C THR A 229 -16.20 0.97 11.08
N ILE A 230 -15.33 1.20 12.07
CA ILE A 230 -15.02 0.21 13.11
C ILE A 230 -16.22 0.11 14.04
N VAL A 231 -16.97 -0.99 13.97
CA VAL A 231 -18.21 -1.18 14.72
C VAL A 231 -18.02 -2.06 15.96
N GLU A 232 -16.89 -2.78 16.01
CA GLU A 232 -16.52 -3.65 17.12
C GLU A 232 -15.00 -3.83 17.15
N ALA A 233 -14.43 -3.78 18.35
CA ALA A 233 -13.04 -4.11 18.62
C ALA A 233 -12.97 -4.56 20.09
N ARG A 234 -12.71 -5.84 20.37
CA ARG A 234 -12.68 -6.33 21.76
C ARG A 234 -11.81 -7.56 21.98
N THR A 235 -11.44 -7.80 23.24
CA THR A 235 -10.90 -9.06 23.73
C THR A 235 -11.98 -9.84 24.51
N GLY A 236 -12.33 -11.06 24.08
CA GLY A 236 -13.34 -11.90 24.73
C GLY A 236 -14.79 -11.38 24.62
N ASP A 237 -15.73 -12.15 25.19
CA ASP A 237 -17.18 -11.87 25.18
C ASP A 237 -17.69 -11.54 23.76
N PHE A 238 -17.34 -12.41 22.82
CA PHE A 238 -17.67 -12.23 21.42
C PHE A 238 -19.15 -12.52 21.17
N ASP A 239 -19.87 -11.55 20.59
CA ASP A 239 -21.24 -11.73 20.11
C ASP A 239 -21.40 -11.10 18.72
N PHE A 240 -21.35 -11.94 17.69
CA PHE A 240 -21.51 -11.52 16.30
C PHE A 240 -22.91 -11.81 15.76
N LYS A 241 -23.90 -12.13 16.60
CA LYS A 241 -25.22 -12.55 16.13
C LYS A 241 -25.85 -11.54 15.17
N GLY A 242 -26.06 -11.96 13.92
CA GLY A 242 -26.65 -11.12 12.87
C GLY A 242 -25.71 -10.04 12.33
N ALA A 243 -24.41 -10.12 12.66
CA ALA A 243 -23.40 -9.23 12.15
C ALA A 243 -23.16 -9.41 10.65
N ARG A 244 -22.71 -8.31 10.04
CA ARG A 244 -22.32 -8.18 8.63
C ARG A 244 -21.00 -7.43 8.53
N GLY A 245 -20.47 -7.35 7.33
CA GLY A 245 -19.21 -6.68 7.03
C GLY A 245 -18.02 -7.62 7.19
N VAL A 246 -16.88 -7.04 7.56
CA VAL A 246 -15.59 -7.72 7.64
C VAL A 246 -15.24 -7.95 9.10
N VAL A 247 -14.91 -9.19 9.45
CA VAL A 247 -14.34 -9.55 10.76
C VAL A 247 -12.90 -9.99 10.57
N ALA A 248 -11.99 -9.50 11.42
CA ALA A 248 -10.59 -9.86 11.42
C ALA A 248 -10.08 -10.14 12.84
N ALA A 249 -9.25 -11.16 13.01
CA ALA A 249 -8.50 -11.42 14.24
C ALA A 249 -7.15 -12.07 13.92
N ALA A 250 -6.17 -11.92 14.82
CA ALA A 250 -4.84 -12.53 14.68
C ALA A 250 -4.72 -13.91 15.36
N PHE A 251 -5.82 -14.44 15.90
CA PHE A 251 -5.89 -15.71 16.61
C PHE A 251 -7.19 -16.46 16.28
N VAL A 252 -7.27 -17.73 16.67
CA VAL A 252 -8.48 -18.56 16.61
C VAL A 252 -8.60 -19.33 17.93
N ASN A 253 -9.78 -19.30 18.55
CA ASN A 253 -10.13 -20.12 19.70
C ASN A 253 -11.61 -20.56 19.63
N ASP A 254 -12.01 -21.51 20.47
CA ASP A 254 -13.38 -22.06 20.48
C ASP A 254 -14.45 -21.00 20.74
N GLU A 255 -14.15 -20.03 21.61
CA GLU A 255 -15.06 -18.93 21.94
C GLU A 255 -15.37 -18.08 20.71
N LEU A 256 -14.34 -17.69 19.95
CA LEU A 256 -14.45 -16.92 18.72
C LEU A 256 -15.18 -17.72 17.64
N LEU A 257 -14.80 -18.98 17.42
CA LEU A 257 -15.45 -19.83 16.42
C LEU A 257 -16.95 -19.96 16.69
N LYS A 258 -17.33 -20.23 17.94
CA LYS A 258 -18.73 -20.33 18.36
C LYS A 258 -19.49 -19.01 18.18
N ALA A 259 -18.85 -17.88 18.48
CA ALA A 259 -19.47 -16.56 18.27
C ALA A 259 -19.69 -16.23 16.79
N LEU A 260 -18.86 -16.78 15.89
CA LEU A 260 -18.96 -16.57 14.45
C LEU A 260 -20.02 -17.47 13.78
N GLU A 261 -20.44 -18.58 14.41
CA GLU A 261 -21.43 -19.50 13.86
C GLU A 261 -22.76 -18.81 13.54
N GLY A 262 -23.31 -19.11 12.35
CA GLY A 262 -24.63 -18.66 11.93
C GLY A 262 -24.72 -17.22 11.41
N ASN A 263 -23.60 -16.51 11.26
CA ASN A 263 -23.57 -15.13 10.76
C ASN A 263 -23.35 -15.04 9.24
N ASP A 264 -23.87 -13.98 8.60
CA ASP A 264 -23.71 -13.71 7.16
C ASP A 264 -22.64 -12.63 6.94
N LEU A 265 -21.40 -12.97 7.31
CA LEU A 265 -20.25 -12.08 7.15
C LEU A 265 -19.83 -12.00 5.68
N ASP A 266 -19.49 -10.78 5.24
CA ASP A 266 -19.01 -10.54 3.89
C ASP A 266 -17.59 -11.08 3.71
N VAL A 267 -16.73 -10.82 4.69
CA VAL A 267 -15.35 -11.31 4.70
C VAL A 267 -14.94 -11.69 6.13
N LEU A 268 -14.32 -12.86 6.28
CA LEU A 268 -13.70 -13.30 7.52
C LEU A 268 -12.19 -13.46 7.30
N ILE A 269 -11.40 -12.83 8.16
CA ILE A 269 -9.94 -12.84 8.12
C ILE A 269 -9.41 -13.43 9.43
N LEU A 270 -8.90 -14.65 9.40
CA LEU A 270 -8.37 -15.35 10.59
C LEU A 270 -7.11 -16.14 10.22
N PRO A 271 -6.23 -16.48 11.18
CA PRO A 271 -5.19 -17.46 10.95
C PRO A 271 -5.77 -18.77 10.41
N GLY A 272 -5.00 -19.48 9.58
CA GLY A 272 -5.45 -20.75 9.01
C GLY A 272 -5.68 -21.81 10.08
N SER A 273 -6.88 -22.38 10.13
CA SER A 273 -7.19 -23.58 10.92
C SER A 273 -8.21 -24.46 10.17
N LYS A 274 -8.24 -25.76 10.49
CA LYS A 274 -9.22 -26.70 9.91
C LYS A 274 -10.66 -26.36 10.33
N GLU A 275 -10.84 -25.83 11.53
CA GLU A 275 -12.15 -25.50 12.09
C GLU A 275 -12.79 -24.32 11.39
N VAL A 276 -12.01 -23.37 10.87
CA VAL A 276 -12.55 -22.21 10.14
C VAL A 276 -13.27 -22.63 8.85
N GLN A 277 -12.92 -23.78 8.26
CA GLN A 277 -13.55 -24.28 7.03
C GLN A 277 -15.03 -24.66 7.21
N THR A 278 -15.50 -24.86 8.45
CA THR A 278 -16.92 -25.18 8.72
C THR A 278 -17.78 -23.92 8.86
N LEU A 279 -17.17 -22.73 8.97
CA LEU A 279 -17.90 -21.49 9.10
C LEU A 279 -18.52 -21.06 7.77
N LYS A 280 -19.80 -20.68 7.81
CA LYS A 280 -20.52 -20.16 6.65
C LYS A 280 -20.20 -18.67 6.48
N VAL A 281 -19.29 -18.35 5.56
CA VAL A 281 -18.93 -16.97 5.21
C VAL A 281 -18.91 -16.79 3.69
N ARG A 282 -19.16 -15.58 3.19
CA ARG A 282 -19.09 -15.31 1.74
C ARG A 282 -17.67 -15.38 1.23
N ARG A 283 -16.72 -14.89 2.03
CA ARG A 283 -15.29 -14.95 1.73
C ARG A 283 -14.47 -15.22 2.99
N PHE A 284 -13.55 -16.17 2.88
CA PHE A 284 -12.52 -16.40 3.89
C PHE A 284 -11.14 -16.01 3.35
N ILE A 285 -10.37 -15.29 4.16
CA ILE A 285 -8.99 -14.89 3.88
C ILE A 285 -8.13 -15.42 5.02
N GLU A 286 -7.14 -16.25 4.67
CA GLU A 286 -6.16 -16.70 5.65
C GLU A 286 -5.20 -15.57 6.02
N PHE A 287 -5.13 -15.27 7.32
CA PHE A 287 -4.27 -14.25 7.87
C PHE A 287 -2.87 -14.80 8.13
N LYS A 288 -1.87 -14.25 7.44
CA LYS A 288 -0.45 -14.63 7.59
C LYS A 288 0.36 -13.65 8.44
N GLY A 289 -0.31 -12.64 9.01
CA GLY A 289 0.31 -11.53 9.72
C GLY A 289 -0.13 -10.18 9.16
N ILE A 290 0.04 -9.12 9.97
CA ILE A 290 -0.34 -7.76 9.58
C ILE A 290 0.67 -7.27 8.53
N PRO A 291 0.22 -6.79 7.36
CA PRO A 291 1.12 -6.23 6.36
C PRO A 291 1.85 -5.02 6.92
N SER A 292 3.19 -5.04 6.85
CA SER A 292 4.01 -3.87 7.12
C SER A 292 4.44 -3.27 5.79
N VAL A 293 3.92 -2.08 5.47
CA VAL A 293 4.28 -1.33 4.28
C VAL A 293 4.84 0.01 4.71
N ASN A 294 5.99 0.39 4.16
CA ASN A 294 6.53 1.72 4.33
C ASN A 294 5.85 2.65 3.33
N VAL A 295 4.96 3.51 3.82
CA VAL A 295 4.25 4.50 3.02
C VAL A 295 4.88 5.86 3.31
N GLU A 296 5.40 6.54 2.29
CA GLU A 296 5.97 7.87 2.47
C GLU A 296 4.94 8.98 2.24
N LYS A 297 3.93 8.69 1.41
CA LYS A 297 2.93 9.66 0.95
C LYS A 297 1.55 9.02 0.86
N GLU A 298 0.55 9.78 1.30
CA GLU A 298 -0.87 9.52 1.06
C GLU A 298 -1.39 10.50 0.01
N TYR A 299 -2.25 9.98 -0.86
CA TYR A 299 -2.80 10.73 -1.99
C TYR A 299 -4.33 10.76 -1.87
N ARG A 300 -4.91 11.96 -1.98
CA ARG A 300 -6.36 12.13 -2.13
C ARG A 300 -6.65 12.81 -3.46
N PHE A 301 -7.35 12.09 -4.33
CA PHE A 301 -7.78 12.62 -5.62
C PHE A 301 -8.97 13.58 -5.46
N LEU A 302 -8.91 14.72 -6.16
CA LEU A 302 -9.92 15.77 -6.21
C LEU A 302 -10.07 16.29 -7.65
N ASP A 303 -10.88 15.60 -8.46
CA ASP A 303 -11.29 16.02 -9.83
C ASP A 303 -10.12 16.54 -10.71
N GLY A 304 -9.04 15.77 -10.76
CA GLY A 304 -7.82 16.10 -11.51
C GLY A 304 -6.68 16.69 -10.67
N ASN A 305 -6.94 17.01 -9.41
CA ASN A 305 -5.94 17.41 -8.43
C ASN A 305 -5.62 16.27 -7.47
N PHE A 306 -4.45 16.32 -6.83
CA PHE A 306 -4.09 15.45 -5.72
C PHE A 306 -3.71 16.29 -4.50
N LEU A 307 -4.31 16.00 -3.34
CA LEU A 307 -3.71 16.37 -2.06
C LEU A 307 -2.70 15.30 -1.68
N ILE A 308 -1.50 15.71 -1.29
CA ILE A 308 -0.40 14.81 -0.95
C ILE A 308 0.09 15.17 0.46
N GLN A 309 0.11 14.19 1.36
CA GLN A 309 0.58 14.36 2.73
C GLN A 309 1.42 13.17 3.19
N THR A 310 2.18 13.31 4.27
CA THR A 310 2.78 12.16 4.96
C THR A 310 1.71 11.40 5.73
N PRO A 311 1.78 10.06 5.84
CA PRO A 311 0.84 9.30 6.66
C PRO A 311 0.99 9.64 8.14
N ASP A 312 -0.11 9.50 8.91
CA ASP A 312 -0.09 9.68 10.35
C ASP A 312 0.54 8.46 11.05
N ASP A 313 1.44 8.75 12.00
CA ASP A 313 2.04 7.75 12.87
C ASP A 313 1.16 7.56 14.12
N ILE A 314 0.21 6.63 13.98
CA ILE A 314 -0.74 6.29 15.04
C ILE A 314 -0.02 5.73 16.27
N SER A 315 1.12 5.05 16.11
CA SER A 315 1.85 4.42 17.23
C SER A 315 2.47 5.45 18.19
N ASN A 316 2.79 6.64 17.68
CA ASN A 316 3.38 7.74 18.43
C ASN A 316 2.32 8.53 19.22
N MET A 317 1.72 7.84 20.20
CA MET A 317 0.83 8.40 21.22
C MET A 317 1.59 8.64 22.52
N ARG A 318 1.28 9.74 23.19
CA ARG A 318 1.79 10.08 24.53
C ARG A 318 0.62 10.43 25.42
N PHE A 319 0.45 9.70 26.51
CA PHE A 319 -0.62 9.95 27.48
C PHE A 319 -0.01 10.63 28.70
N PHE A 320 -0.51 11.81 29.03
CA PHE A 320 -0.15 12.52 30.25
C PHE A 320 -1.14 12.16 31.36
N SER A 321 -0.94 11.01 32.01
CA SER A 321 -1.71 10.52 33.16
C SER A 321 -0.77 9.87 34.18
N GLU A 322 -1.17 9.83 35.44
CA GLU A 322 -0.48 9.06 36.49
C GLU A 322 -0.70 7.54 36.29
N GLU A 323 -1.84 7.16 35.71
CA GLU A 323 -2.15 5.79 35.33
C GLU A 323 -1.56 5.48 33.94
N ASN A 324 -0.85 4.36 33.83
CA ASN A 324 -0.32 3.85 32.56
C ASN A 324 -1.17 2.67 32.06
N ASP A 325 -2.47 2.92 31.81
CA ASP A 325 -3.38 1.92 31.26
C ASP A 325 -3.21 1.80 29.73
N VAL A 326 -2.97 0.58 29.26
CA VAL A 326 -2.84 0.26 27.84
C VAL A 326 -4.15 0.51 27.07
N GLN A 327 -5.31 0.46 27.73
CA GLN A 327 -6.61 0.75 27.11
C GLN A 327 -6.68 2.17 26.52
N TYR A 328 -5.91 3.12 27.04
CA TYR A 328 -5.83 4.47 26.47
C TYR A 328 -5.29 4.43 25.05
N ARG A 329 -4.28 3.58 24.79
CA ARG A 329 -3.74 3.35 23.44
C ARG A 329 -4.78 2.74 22.52
N PHE A 330 -5.54 1.75 22.99
CA PHE A 330 -6.55 1.07 22.19
C PHE A 330 -7.71 1.99 21.82
N ALA A 331 -8.28 2.70 22.80
CA ALA A 331 -9.35 3.67 22.56
C ALA A 331 -8.88 4.79 21.60
N ASN A 332 -7.69 5.35 21.85
CA ASN A 332 -7.14 6.39 21.00
C ASN A 332 -6.81 5.88 19.58
N ALA A 333 -6.37 4.64 19.41
CA ALA A 333 -6.15 4.03 18.07
C ALA A 333 -7.45 3.92 17.28
N ILE A 334 -8.51 3.42 17.92
CA ILE A 334 -9.83 3.23 17.31
C ILE A 334 -10.39 4.58 16.85
N VAL A 335 -10.36 5.60 17.71
CA VAL A 335 -10.88 6.93 17.34
C VAL A 335 -10.04 7.59 16.25
N SER A 336 -8.70 7.44 16.28
CA SER A 336 -7.78 7.96 15.25
C SER A 336 -8.03 7.36 13.85
N LEU A 337 -8.48 6.12 13.79
CA LEU A 337 -8.73 5.41 12.53
C LEU A 337 -10.13 5.67 11.97
N SER A 338 -11.01 6.25 12.78
CA SER A 338 -12.40 6.53 12.46
C SER A 338 -12.57 7.87 11.73
N ARG A 339 -13.67 8.03 11.00
CA ARG A 339 -13.97 9.27 10.28
C ARG A 339 -14.34 10.39 11.24
N SER A 340 -13.83 11.59 11.03
CA SER A 340 -14.04 12.75 11.90
C SER A 340 -15.36 13.48 11.65
N MET A 341 -15.95 14.16 12.64
CA MET A 341 -15.60 14.13 14.07
C MET A 341 -15.93 12.76 14.67
N ALA A 342 -15.07 12.26 15.55
CA ALA A 342 -15.19 10.92 16.12
C ALA A 342 -15.08 10.90 17.65
N CYS A 343 -15.90 10.05 18.24
CA CYS A 343 -15.90 9.72 19.66
C CYS A 343 -16.14 8.22 19.82
N CYS A 344 -15.27 7.53 20.54
CA CYS A 344 -15.51 6.14 20.93
C CYS A 344 -15.61 5.99 22.45
N ILE A 345 -16.55 5.16 22.90
CA ILE A 345 -16.70 4.75 24.28
C ILE A 345 -16.13 3.33 24.40
N PHE A 346 -15.16 3.17 25.28
CA PHE A 346 -14.35 1.97 25.43
C PHE A 346 -14.31 1.56 26.91
N LYS A 347 -14.47 0.26 27.20
CA LYS A 347 -14.45 -0.27 28.55
C LYS A 347 -14.09 -1.75 28.53
N ASP A 348 -13.35 -2.21 29.53
CA ASP A 348 -12.99 -3.63 29.73
C ASP A 348 -12.42 -4.28 28.46
N TYR A 349 -11.43 -3.62 27.84
CA TYR A 349 -10.78 -4.04 26.60
C TYR A 349 -11.73 -4.22 25.41
N GLY A 350 -12.86 -3.50 25.41
CA GLY A 350 -13.85 -3.55 24.34
C GLY A 350 -14.43 -2.19 23.94
N LEU A 351 -14.62 -2.01 22.63
CA LEU A 351 -15.42 -0.93 22.06
C LEU A 351 -16.90 -1.16 22.41
N ILE A 352 -17.46 -0.26 23.21
CA ILE A 352 -18.88 -0.27 23.59
C ILE A 352 -19.71 0.31 22.45
N SER A 353 -19.33 1.50 21.98
CA SER A 353 -20.03 2.26 20.97
C SER A 353 -19.14 3.33 20.36
N ILE A 354 -19.51 3.79 19.15
CA ILE A 354 -18.79 4.83 18.44
C ILE A 354 -19.76 5.75 17.72
N GLY A 355 -19.48 7.06 17.74
CA GLY A 355 -20.02 8.02 16.80
C GLY A 355 -18.87 8.55 15.95
N SER A 356 -19.02 8.51 14.64
CA SER A 356 -17.98 8.93 13.69
C SER A 356 -18.60 9.56 12.46
N GLY A 357 -17.83 10.40 11.77
CA GLY A 357 -18.22 11.08 10.54
C GLY A 357 -19.23 12.20 10.75
N GLN A 358 -19.33 12.73 11.97
CA GLN A 358 -20.28 13.80 12.27
C GLN A 358 -19.68 15.19 12.01
N PRO A 359 -20.47 16.17 11.57
CA PRO A 359 -20.01 17.55 11.45
C PRO A 359 -19.58 18.12 12.81
N GLU A 360 -20.34 17.82 13.86
CA GLU A 360 -20.11 18.33 15.21
C GLU A 360 -19.68 17.21 16.18
N GLN A 361 -18.86 17.58 17.16
CA GLN A 361 -18.35 16.64 18.16
C GLN A 361 -19.45 16.14 19.11
N ILE A 362 -20.41 17.00 19.46
CA ILE A 362 -21.55 16.64 20.31
C ILE A 362 -22.41 15.55 19.66
N ASP A 363 -22.68 15.65 18.36
CA ASP A 363 -23.43 14.64 17.62
C ASP A 363 -22.73 13.27 17.66
N ALA A 364 -21.40 13.26 17.53
CA ALA A 364 -20.63 12.02 17.65
C ALA A 364 -20.77 11.39 19.04
N LEU A 365 -20.70 12.19 20.11
CA LEU A 365 -20.89 11.72 21.48
C LEU A 365 -22.31 11.19 21.71
N GLU A 366 -23.34 11.95 21.32
CA GLU A 366 -24.74 11.54 21.47
C GLU A 366 -25.06 10.27 20.70
N ILE A 367 -24.52 10.11 19.49
CA ILE A 367 -24.66 8.89 18.70
C ILE A 367 -24.01 7.71 19.43
N ALA A 368 -22.82 7.89 20.01
CA ALA A 368 -22.15 6.84 20.77
C ALA A 368 -23.01 6.40 21.98
N ILE A 369 -23.45 7.36 22.81
CA ILE A 369 -24.32 7.09 23.98
C ILE A 369 -25.65 6.45 23.57
N ARG A 370 -26.27 6.92 22.48
CA ARG A 370 -27.52 6.32 21.98
C ARG A 370 -27.30 4.89 21.48
N GLN A 371 -26.16 4.61 20.84
CA GLN A 371 -25.82 3.26 20.39
C GLN A 371 -25.57 2.31 21.58
N SER A 372 -24.84 2.74 22.61
CA SER A 372 -24.64 1.91 23.81
C SER A 372 -25.96 1.59 24.50
N ASN A 373 -26.85 2.58 24.65
CA ASN A 373 -28.18 2.39 25.22
C ASN A 373 -29.03 1.39 24.42
N ARG A 374 -29.00 1.45 23.08
CA ARG A 374 -29.69 0.46 22.21
C ARG A 374 -29.16 -0.95 22.38
N LYS A 375 -27.86 -1.08 22.70
CA LYS A 375 -27.22 -2.37 23.00
C LYS A 375 -27.31 -2.74 24.50
N SER A 376 -28.01 -1.95 25.31
CA SER A 376 -28.09 -2.09 26.76
C SER A 376 -26.73 -2.19 27.44
N LYS A 377 -25.72 -1.49 26.90
CA LYS A 377 -24.37 -1.42 27.46
C LYS A 377 -24.21 -0.18 28.32
N ASP A 378 -23.78 -0.37 29.55
CA ASP A 378 -23.52 0.72 30.49
C ASP A 378 -22.24 1.49 30.10
N VAL A 379 -22.36 2.81 30.00
CA VAL A 379 -21.25 3.71 29.68
C VAL A 379 -20.58 4.28 30.92
N ARG A 380 -21.13 4.04 32.12
CA ARG A 380 -20.51 4.50 33.36
C ARG A 380 -19.17 3.83 33.56
N ASP A 381 -18.25 4.57 34.16
CA ASP A 381 -16.88 4.13 34.44
C ASP A 381 -16.06 3.74 33.19
N SER A 382 -16.46 4.23 32.00
CA SER A 382 -15.77 3.96 30.73
C SER A 382 -14.76 5.04 30.37
N ILE A 383 -13.96 4.74 29.34
CA ILE A 383 -13.08 5.69 28.65
C ILE A 383 -13.84 6.26 27.45
N CYS A 384 -13.86 7.58 27.31
CA CYS A 384 -14.39 8.29 26.16
C CYS A 384 -13.25 8.98 25.41
N ALA A 385 -12.89 8.49 24.23
CA ALA A 385 -11.79 9.05 23.44
C ALA A 385 -12.29 9.84 22.23
N PHE A 386 -11.67 11.00 21.98
CA PHE A 386 -11.96 11.90 20.87
C PHE A 386 -10.75 12.05 19.94
N ASP A 387 -11.00 12.19 18.63
CA ASP A 387 -9.97 12.46 17.62
C ASP A 387 -9.50 13.92 17.59
N GLY A 388 -10.28 14.82 18.19
CA GLY A 388 -10.05 16.25 18.30
C GLY A 388 -10.31 16.81 19.70
N PRO A 389 -9.85 18.05 19.98
CA PRO A 389 -10.01 18.64 21.29
C PRO A 389 -11.47 18.99 21.58
N VAL A 390 -11.92 18.69 22.79
CA VAL A 390 -13.18 19.08 23.42
C VAL A 390 -13.14 20.56 23.76
N ARG A 391 -14.12 21.31 23.26
CA ARG A 391 -14.21 22.77 23.43
C ARG A 391 -15.57 23.23 23.94
N ASP A 392 -16.59 22.43 23.68
CA ASP A 392 -17.98 22.80 23.92
C ASP A 392 -18.41 22.37 25.33
N GLU A 393 -19.01 23.29 26.06
CA GLU A 393 -19.60 23.04 27.37
C GLU A 393 -20.67 21.94 27.29
N GLU A 394 -21.44 21.88 26.21
CA GLU A 394 -22.46 20.85 26.02
C GLU A 394 -21.85 19.44 25.95
N VAL A 395 -20.68 19.30 25.33
CA VAL A 395 -19.94 18.03 25.29
C VAL A 395 -19.51 17.65 26.71
N VAL A 396 -18.95 18.59 27.48
CA VAL A 396 -18.52 18.38 28.87
C VAL A 396 -19.71 17.96 29.75
N GLN A 397 -20.82 18.69 29.70
CA GLN A 397 -22.01 18.37 30.50
C GLN A 397 -22.60 17.01 30.12
N THR A 398 -22.56 16.65 28.83
CA THR A 398 -23.01 15.33 28.36
C THR A 398 -22.12 14.20 28.87
N LEU A 399 -20.79 14.40 28.92
CA LEU A 399 -19.85 13.44 29.50
C LEU A 399 -20.10 13.24 31.00
N ILE A 400 -20.29 14.35 31.74
CA ILE A 400 -20.61 14.32 33.18
C ILE A 400 -21.91 13.55 33.42
N LYS A 401 -22.96 13.85 32.65
CA LYS A 401 -24.25 13.17 32.76
C LYS A 401 -24.17 11.68 32.40
N ALA A 402 -23.32 11.32 31.44
CA ALA A 402 -23.08 9.93 31.07
C ALA A 402 -22.31 9.14 32.15
N GLY A 403 -21.54 9.83 32.99
CA GLY A 403 -20.77 9.22 34.09
C GLY A 403 -19.57 8.43 33.58
N VAL A 404 -18.94 8.85 32.47
CA VAL A 404 -17.66 8.29 32.03
C VAL A 404 -16.59 8.59 33.08
N LYS A 405 -15.58 7.71 33.23
CA LYS A 405 -14.50 7.93 34.22
C LYS A 405 -13.35 8.73 33.63
N ILE A 406 -13.07 8.53 32.34
CA ILE A 406 -11.88 9.06 31.69
C ILE A 406 -12.27 9.65 30.34
N VAL A 407 -11.75 10.84 30.04
CA VAL A 407 -11.83 11.48 28.73
C VAL A 407 -10.44 11.56 28.15
N ILE A 408 -10.27 11.05 26.92
CA ILE A 408 -9.01 11.13 26.18
C ILE A 408 -9.20 12.09 25.01
N GLU A 409 -8.34 13.09 24.93
CA GLU A 409 -8.36 14.06 23.84
C GLU A 409 -6.94 14.54 23.51
N PRO A 410 -6.69 15.19 22.36
CA PRO A 410 -5.34 15.68 22.06
C PRO A 410 -4.89 16.87 22.90
N GLY A 411 -5.83 17.71 23.38
CA GLY A 411 -5.55 19.01 23.98
C GLY A 411 -4.95 20.01 22.99
N GLY A 412 -4.33 21.06 23.53
CA GLY A 412 -3.67 22.11 22.76
C GLY A 412 -4.60 23.28 22.39
N VAL A 413 -5.72 23.46 23.11
CA VAL A 413 -6.63 24.59 22.92
C VAL A 413 -6.70 25.47 24.17
N LYS A 414 -7.27 26.68 24.03
CA LYS A 414 -7.33 27.65 25.14
C LYS A 414 -8.30 27.18 26.24
N GLU A 415 -9.27 26.35 25.87
CA GLU A 415 -10.30 25.79 26.74
C GLU A 415 -9.79 24.65 27.63
N ASP A 416 -8.64 24.04 27.32
CA ASP A 416 -8.07 22.87 28.03
C ASP A 416 -8.13 23.01 29.56
N ARG A 417 -7.82 24.20 30.10
CA ARG A 417 -7.81 24.45 31.55
C ARG A 417 -9.21 24.43 32.17
N ILE A 418 -10.20 24.93 31.46
CA ILE A 418 -11.58 25.02 31.93
C ILE A 418 -12.22 23.64 31.82
N VAL A 419 -12.09 22.99 30.65
CA VAL A 419 -12.58 21.63 30.40
C VAL A 419 -12.00 20.64 31.41
N ARG A 420 -10.68 20.67 31.63
CA ARG A 420 -10.03 19.84 32.65
C ARG A 420 -10.68 20.02 34.02
N LYS A 421 -10.80 21.27 34.45
CA LYS A 421 -11.32 21.59 35.78
C LYS A 421 -12.75 21.07 35.95
N GLU A 422 -13.62 21.31 34.97
CA GLU A 422 -15.03 20.88 35.05
C GLU A 422 -15.20 19.36 35.09
N LEU A 423 -14.40 18.64 34.29
CA LEU A 423 -14.37 17.18 34.30
C LEU A 423 -13.83 16.66 35.64
N GLU A 424 -12.68 17.15 36.11
CA GLU A 424 -12.03 16.70 37.34
C GLU A 424 -12.87 17.04 38.60
N ASP A 425 -13.50 18.22 38.65
CA ASP A 425 -14.44 18.61 39.71
C ASP A 425 -15.66 17.66 39.77
N SER A 426 -15.98 17.00 38.66
CA SER A 426 -17.04 15.99 38.54
C SER A 426 -16.54 14.55 38.70
N GLY A 427 -15.26 14.35 39.02
CA GLY A 427 -14.63 13.03 39.20
C GLY A 427 -14.24 12.33 37.89
N ILE A 428 -14.14 13.06 36.78
CA ILE A 428 -13.74 12.54 35.46
C ILE A 428 -12.31 12.98 35.17
N GLU A 429 -11.41 12.03 34.90
CA GLU A 429 -10.03 12.33 34.55
C GLU A 429 -9.91 12.77 33.08
N LEU A 430 -9.20 13.88 32.82
CA LEU A 430 -8.88 14.31 31.45
C LEU A 430 -7.43 13.99 31.09
N VAL A 431 -7.26 13.07 30.14
CA VAL A 431 -5.96 12.58 29.66
C VAL A 431 -5.64 13.16 28.29
N PHE A 432 -4.51 13.84 28.17
CA PHE A 432 -4.04 14.37 26.88
C PHE A 432 -3.22 13.34 26.10
N SER A 433 -3.57 13.12 24.83
CA SER A 433 -2.85 12.27 23.86
C SER A 433 -1.79 13.05 23.05
N GLY A 434 -1.88 14.39 23.04
CA GLY A 434 -0.91 15.32 22.47
C GLY A 434 -0.93 15.48 20.94
N LYS A 435 -1.79 14.74 20.22
CA LYS A 435 -1.90 14.85 18.76
C LYS A 435 -3.34 14.70 18.28
N ARG A 436 -3.84 15.71 17.58
CA ARG A 436 -5.13 15.65 16.86
C ARG A 436 -5.00 14.77 15.61
N ARG A 437 -5.99 13.93 15.36
CA ARG A 437 -5.95 12.91 14.29
C ARG A 437 -7.23 12.87 13.46
N TYR A 438 -7.47 13.96 12.74
CA TYR A 438 -8.61 14.05 11.85
C TYR A 438 -8.46 13.19 10.61
N LYS A 439 -9.56 12.57 10.20
CA LYS A 439 -9.65 11.71 9.02
C LYS A 439 -10.97 11.94 8.29
N HIS A 440 -10.87 12.43 7.05
CA HIS A 440 -12.02 12.80 6.21
C HIS A 440 -12.25 11.79 5.11
#